data_AF-A0A966SLK1-F1
#
_entry.id   AF-A0A966SLK1-F1
#
_cell.length_a   1.000
_cell.length_b   1.000
_cell.length_c   1.000
_cell.angle_alpha   90.00
_cell.angle_beta   90.00
_cell.angle_gamma   90.00
#
_symmetry.space_group_name_H-M   'P 1'
#
loop_
_entity.id
_entity.type
_entity.pdbx_description
1 polymer ?
#
loop_
_entity_poly.entity_id
_entity_poly.type
_entity_poly.pdbx_seq_one_letter_code
_entity_poly.pdbx_strand_id
1 'polypeptide(L)' 'MIVTDALTKIYGDVLALDHLTLTIEAGEIFGYIGPNGAGK' A
#
# COMPACT_ATOMS: atom_id res chain seq x y z
N MET A 1 8.71 -6.84 11.07
CA MET A 1 7.97 -7.47 9.96
C MET A 1 6.62 -6.79 9.86
N ILE A 2 6.35 -6.17 8.72
CA ILE A 2 5.04 -5.59 8.36
C ILE A 2 4.57 -6.36 7.12
N VAL A 3 3.31 -6.79 7.11
CA VAL A 3 2.72 -7.54 5.99
C VAL A 3 1.35 -6.99 5.65
N THR A 4 1.07 -6.83 4.36
CA THR A 4 -0.28 -6.72 3.80
C THR A 4 -0.47 -7.84 2.79
N ASP A 5 -1.68 -8.39 2.74
CA ASP A 5 -2.07 -9.40 1.76
C ASP A 5 -3.34 -8.93 1.05
N ALA A 6 -3.25 -8.72 -0.27
CA ALA A 6 -4.34 -8.28 -1.13
C ALA A 6 -5.16 -7.11 -0.55
N LEU A 7 -4.49 -6.13 0.08
CA LEU A 7 -5.15 -5.03 0.75
C LEU A 7 -5.85 -4.11 -0.25
N THR A 8 -7.17 -4.04 -0.14
CA THR A 8 -8.01 -3.13 -0.92
C THR A 8 -8.58 -2.05 -0.01
N LYS A 9 -8.53 -0.79 -0.47
CA LYS A 9 -9.08 0.35 0.26
C LYS A 9 -9.91 1.23 -0.67
N ILE A 10 -11.13 1.50 -0.25
CA ILE A 10 -12.08 2.35 -0.96
C ILE A 10 -12.44 3.55 -0.06
N TYR A 11 -12.47 4.74 -0.63
CA TYR A 11 -12.97 5.97 -0.01
C TYR A 11 -14.14 6.50 -0.85
N GLY A 12 -15.37 6.31 -0.36
CA GLY A 12 -16.57 6.62 -1.16
C GLY A 12 -16.57 5.79 -2.45
N ASP A 13 -16.54 6.47 -3.59
CA ASP A 13 -16.51 5.84 -4.92
C ASP A 13 -15.07 5.62 -5.46
N VAL A 14 -14.05 5.99 -4.69
CA VAL A 14 -12.64 5.92 -5.14
C VAL A 14 -11.98 4.65 -4.62
N LEU A 15 -11.55 3.78 -5.54
CA LEU A 15 -10.64 2.66 -5.26
C LEU A 15 -9.22 3.21 -5.06
N ALA A 16 -8.82 3.41 -3.81
CA ALA A 16 -7.55 4.04 -3.45
C ALA A 16 -6.39 3.03 -3.34
N LEU A 17 -6.67 1.79 -2.95
CA LEU A 17 -5.75 0.66 -3.03
C LEU A 17 -6.48 -0.51 -3.66
N ASP A 18 -5.85 -1.18 -4.60
CA ASP A 18 -6.39 -2.36 -5.28
C ASP A 18 -5.43 -3.54 -5.09
N HIS A 19 -5.82 -4.49 -4.22
CA HIS A 19 -5.07 -5.73 -3.95
C HIS A 19 -3.56 -5.52 -3.64
N LEU A 20 -3.22 -4.59 -2.75
CA LEU A 20 -1.83 -4.33 -2.35
C LEU A 20 -1.27 -5.43 -1.42
N THR A 21 -0.28 -6.18 -1.92
CA THR A 21 0.54 -7.10 -1.12
C THR A 21 1.93 -6.51 -0.91
N LEU A 22 2.33 -6.36 0.35
CA LEU A 22 3.60 -5.78 0.78
C LEU A 22 4.17 -6.59 1.93
N THR A 23 5.47 -6.82 1.93
CA THR A 23 6.21 -7.39 3.07
C THR A 23 7.44 -6.53 3.31
N ILE A 24 7.61 -6.05 4.53
CA ILE A 24 8.78 -5.28 4.97
C ILE A 24 9.39 -5.97 6.18
N GLU A 25 10.66 -6.35 6.07
CA GLU A 25 11.40 -7.06 7.09
C GLU A 25 11.92 -6.12 8.19
N ALA A 26 12.27 -6.69 9.34
CA ALA A 26 12.84 -5.91 10.43
C ALA A 26 14.22 -5.34 10.04
N GLY A 27 14.41 -4.03 10.22
CA GLY A 27 15.65 -3.34 9.87
C GLY A 27 15.71 -2.81 8.44
N GLU A 28 14.68 -3.04 7.62
CA GLU A 28 14.59 -2.46 6.28
C GLU A 28 14.11 -1.00 6.31
N ILE A 29 14.70 -0.17 5.45
CA ILE A 29 14.20 1.16 5.13
C ILE A 29 13.45 1.06 3.80
N PHE A 30 12.13 1.22 3.86
CA PHE A 30 11.26 1.13 2.70
C PHE A 30 10.61 2.49 2.37
N GLY A 31 10.62 2.87 1.09
CA GLY A 31 9.98 4.08 0.59
C GLY A 31 8.94 3.73 -0.48
N TYR A 32 7.68 4.09 -0.23
CA TYR A 32 6.59 3.97 -1.20
C TYR A 32 6.35 5.35 -1.85
N ILE A 33 6.67 5.53 -3.14
CA ILE A 33 6.77 6.85 -3.81
C ILE A 33 6.07 6.86 -5.18
N GLY A 34 5.47 8.00 -5.55
CA GLY A 34 4.62 8.17 -6.74
C GLY A 34 3.84 9.49 -6.72
N PRO A 35 2.99 9.77 -7.72
CA PRO A 35 2.18 10.98 -7.77
C PRO A 35 0.97 10.96 -6.81
N ASN A 36 0.33 12.11 -6.59
CA ASN A 36 -0.90 12.19 -5.78
C ASN A 36 -2.00 11.30 -6.39
N GLY A 37 -2.71 10.55 -5.53
CA GLY A 37 -3.77 9.63 -5.96
C GLY A 37 -3.27 8.25 -6.42
N ALA A 38 -1.96 7.98 -6.45
CA ALA A 38 -1.43 6.67 -6.86
C ALA A 38 -1.57 5.55 -5.80
N GLY A 39 -2.26 5.80 -4.69
CA GLY A 39 -2.43 4.82 -3.62
C GLY A 39 -1.21 4.68 -2.70
N LYS A 40 -0.43 5.75 -2.52
CA LYS A 40 0.51 5.82 -1.38
C LYS A 40 -0.20 6.36 -0.16
#